data_AF-A0A517WW31-F1
#
_entry.id   AF-A0A517WW31-F1
#
_cell.length_a   1.000
_cell.length_b   1.000
_cell.length_c   1.000
_cell.angle_alpha   90.00
_cell.angle_beta   90.00
_cell.angle_gamma   90.00
#
_symmetry.space_group_name_H-M   'P 1'
#
loop_
_entity.id
_entity.type
_entity.pdbx_description
1 polymer ?
#
loop_
_entity_poly.entity_id
_entity_poly.type
_entity_poly.pdbx_seq_one_letter_code
_entity_poly.pdbx_strand_id
1 'polypeptide(L)'
;MNIGTPPKFKHFQDDSYRALLIALRMKVAGILANNLLHHFTDHSVNHSDNVASLVDQLQEGIKEPLSDQELIILYSSCYLHDIGMHYECAGKTKVISDLNLTTPWEEQTESERREYLRAYHNQISAEMVRNSMTSSEPPIGIQLTAEFNGSYIANLCHAHCIPTNTDKYKDLVEEGPSIRTPLLSAFLRIADILDESRRRASREKERTLLLDLESQTHWWRHYYTEDVTLDVNQRLITVWFDFPQDYKDEYSKVIPKLQMPWIRDELQHHETILLKNGCHWTATAKVRDKLHSDAMPEEVLTTMLKQLSRRRNVENEAQQLATLTLYKEAQPSIRRRIDSLQKRNSELETEEYLIELSNIATDLFELGRRRDAHSLLFNPYTKDLKQLTLDMRLKIGLRLLEWEIDDGDHFSIRRLLQILTPEFSDLPNSDKRKWLFTKSQIRALEASCEYLESKEAIEEALEWASASEKPWLKAELSQMELLQGDFSQDRELN
;
A
#
# COMPACT_ATOMS: atom_id res chain seq x y z
N MET A 1 -21.87 33.95 9.67
CA MET A 1 -20.88 33.05 9.08
C MET A 1 -21.31 32.80 7.64
N ASN A 2 -20.48 33.08 6.63
CA ASN A 2 -20.81 32.76 5.24
C ASN A 2 -20.55 31.26 5.06
N ILE A 3 -21.59 30.44 5.17
CA ILE A 3 -21.47 28.98 5.14
C ILE A 3 -21.38 28.41 3.73
N GLY A 4 -21.30 29.22 2.67
CA GLY A 4 -21.27 28.73 1.28
C GLY A 4 -22.61 28.15 0.80
N THR A 5 -22.63 27.69 -0.45
CA THR A 5 -23.82 27.08 -1.08
C THR A 5 -23.81 25.58 -0.83
N PRO A 6 -24.92 24.97 -0.37
CA PRO A 6 -24.99 23.52 -0.19
C PRO A 6 -24.79 22.79 -1.52
N PRO A 7 -24.38 21.51 -1.47
CA PRO A 7 -24.41 20.61 -2.62
C PRO A 7 -25.80 20.57 -3.24
N LYS A 8 -25.85 20.14 -4.50
CA LYS A 8 -27.14 20.00 -5.19
C LYS A 8 -27.98 18.87 -4.59
N PHE A 9 -27.36 17.82 -4.05
CA PHE A 9 -28.03 16.57 -3.63
C PHE A 9 -28.79 15.94 -4.79
N LYS A 10 -28.12 15.75 -5.93
CA LYS A 10 -28.76 15.60 -7.25
C LYS A 10 -29.84 14.51 -7.32
N HIS A 11 -29.73 13.47 -6.50
CA HIS A 11 -30.47 12.22 -6.65
C HIS A 11 -31.80 12.15 -5.90
N PHE A 12 -32.15 13.14 -5.07
CA PHE A 12 -33.48 13.17 -4.45
C PHE A 12 -34.59 13.36 -5.47
N GLN A 13 -35.68 12.61 -5.29
CA GLN A 13 -36.93 12.78 -6.05
C GLN A 13 -37.84 13.80 -5.39
N ASP A 14 -37.95 13.78 -4.06
CA ASP A 14 -38.72 14.76 -3.28
C ASP A 14 -37.83 15.89 -2.73
N ASP A 15 -38.16 17.13 -3.12
CA ASP A 15 -37.48 18.35 -2.69
C ASP A 15 -37.63 18.63 -1.18
N SER A 16 -38.61 18.02 -0.51
CA SER A 16 -38.79 18.14 0.95
C SER A 16 -37.57 17.62 1.71
N TYR A 17 -36.96 16.52 1.26
CA TYR A 17 -35.73 15.97 1.85
C TYR A 17 -34.52 16.88 1.64
N ARG A 18 -34.44 17.58 0.51
CA ARG A 18 -33.39 18.59 0.28
C ARG A 18 -33.50 19.71 1.30
N ALA A 19 -34.73 20.18 1.59
CA ALA A 19 -34.96 21.20 2.60
C ALA A 19 -34.56 20.73 4.01
N LEU A 20 -34.86 19.48 4.36
CA LEU A 20 -34.44 18.86 5.63
C LEU A 20 -32.91 18.82 5.76
N LEU A 21 -32.18 18.41 4.71
CA LEU A 21 -30.72 18.40 4.72
C LEU A 21 -30.12 19.79 4.82
N ILE A 22 -30.69 20.78 4.13
CA ILE A 22 -30.24 22.17 4.24
C ILE A 22 -30.42 22.67 5.68
N ALA A 23 -31.55 22.33 6.33
CA ALA A 23 -31.78 22.66 7.74
C ALA A 23 -30.77 21.98 8.66
N LEU A 24 -30.50 20.68 8.46
CA LEU A 24 -29.47 19.94 9.20
C LEU A 24 -28.09 20.59 9.03
N ARG A 25 -27.66 20.81 7.78
CA ARG A 25 -26.40 21.48 7.44
C ARG A 25 -26.24 22.81 8.15
N MET A 26 -27.28 23.66 8.14
CA MET A 26 -27.25 24.96 8.81
C MET A 26 -27.05 24.84 10.33
N LYS A 27 -27.65 23.82 10.96
CA LYS A 27 -27.54 23.59 12.41
C LYS A 27 -26.18 23.04 12.80
N VAL A 28 -25.67 22.10 12.01
CA VAL A 28 -24.39 21.43 12.27
C VAL A 28 -23.19 22.32 11.91
N ALA A 29 -23.34 23.26 10.96
CA ALA A 29 -22.26 24.17 10.56
C ALA A 29 -21.64 24.95 11.74
N GLY A 30 -22.45 25.32 12.74
CA GLY A 30 -21.93 25.98 13.95
C GLY A 30 -21.03 25.08 14.78
N ILE A 31 -21.37 23.79 14.90
CA ILE A 31 -20.59 22.79 15.63
C ILE A 31 -19.26 22.52 14.91
N LEU A 32 -19.33 22.27 13.60
CA LEU A 32 -18.12 22.03 12.77
C LEU A 32 -17.20 23.24 12.69
N ALA A 33 -17.73 24.45 12.90
CA ALA A 33 -16.93 25.67 12.95
C ALA A 33 -16.18 25.88 14.28
N ASN A 34 -16.47 25.08 15.33
CA ASN A 34 -15.79 25.22 16.63
C ASN A 34 -14.27 25.00 16.53
N ASN A 35 -13.82 24.16 15.58
CA ASN A 35 -12.40 23.93 15.30
C ASN A 35 -11.57 23.64 16.56
N LEU A 36 -12.15 22.89 17.52
CA LEU A 36 -11.56 22.55 18.83
C LEU A 36 -10.21 21.86 18.69
N LEU A 37 -10.13 20.99 17.72
CA LEU A 37 -8.88 20.54 17.17
C LEU A 37 -8.52 21.61 16.14
N HIS A 38 -7.49 22.42 16.41
CA HIS A 38 -6.86 23.28 15.41
C HIS A 38 -6.25 22.39 14.33
N HIS A 39 -7.11 21.83 13.49
CA HIS A 39 -6.71 20.91 12.47
C HIS A 39 -5.98 21.69 11.40
N PHE A 40 -4.84 21.15 11.03
CA PHE A 40 -4.09 21.57 9.86
C PHE A 40 -4.89 21.33 8.57
N THR A 41 -5.84 20.38 8.56
CA THR A 41 -6.83 20.18 7.50
C THR A 41 -8.22 20.76 7.83
N ASP A 42 -9.00 21.11 6.81
CA ASP A 42 -10.38 21.57 6.98
C ASP A 42 -11.33 20.42 7.39
N HIS A 43 -12.12 20.67 8.45
CA HIS A 43 -13.21 19.83 8.93
C HIS A 43 -14.49 20.67 9.13
N SER A 44 -14.54 21.86 8.54
CA SER A 44 -15.73 22.68 8.53
C SER A 44 -16.85 22.03 7.69
N VAL A 45 -18.01 22.68 7.65
CA VAL A 45 -19.13 22.24 6.81
C VAL A 45 -18.73 22.06 5.32
N ASN A 46 -17.69 22.74 4.84
CA ASN A 46 -17.21 22.58 3.47
C ASN A 46 -16.67 21.17 3.20
N HIS A 47 -16.02 20.53 4.18
CA HIS A 47 -15.58 19.14 4.05
C HIS A 47 -16.80 18.22 3.87
N SER A 48 -17.80 18.33 4.74
CA SER A 48 -19.05 17.56 4.61
C SER A 48 -19.77 17.82 3.28
N ASP A 49 -19.76 19.06 2.77
CA ASP A 49 -20.31 19.39 1.46
C ASP A 49 -19.55 18.72 0.30
N ASN A 50 -18.22 18.65 0.39
CA ASN A 50 -17.39 17.94 -0.59
C ASN A 50 -17.66 16.44 -0.55
N VAL A 51 -17.71 15.84 0.65
CA VAL A 51 -18.05 14.42 0.84
C VAL A 51 -19.42 14.12 0.23
N ALA A 52 -20.44 14.93 0.52
CA ALA A 52 -21.76 14.78 -0.10
C ALA A 52 -21.73 14.92 -1.64
N SER A 53 -20.88 15.80 -2.16
CA SER A 53 -20.68 15.99 -3.61
C SER A 53 -19.91 14.82 -4.27
N LEU A 54 -19.03 14.15 -3.53
CA LEU A 54 -18.36 12.92 -3.96
C LEU A 54 -19.33 11.73 -3.93
N VAL A 55 -20.19 11.63 -2.92
CA VAL A 55 -21.31 10.68 -2.89
C VAL A 55 -22.20 10.85 -4.13
N ASP A 56 -22.54 12.09 -4.49
CA ASP A 56 -23.30 12.40 -5.70
C ASP A 56 -22.69 11.79 -6.96
N GLN A 57 -21.35 11.77 -7.07
CA GLN A 57 -20.63 11.24 -8.22
C GLN A 57 -20.42 9.72 -8.15
N LEU A 58 -20.09 9.19 -6.97
CA LEU A 58 -19.84 7.76 -6.76
C LEU A 58 -21.07 6.90 -7.06
N GLN A 59 -22.26 7.43 -6.82
CA GLN A 59 -23.51 6.73 -7.10
C GLN A 59 -23.99 6.87 -8.55
N GLU A 60 -23.35 7.69 -9.39
CA GLU A 60 -23.75 7.81 -10.79
C GLU A 60 -23.59 6.45 -11.50
N GLY A 61 -24.65 5.99 -12.16
CA GLY A 61 -24.67 4.70 -12.87
C GLY A 61 -24.77 3.46 -11.98
N ILE A 62 -25.16 3.57 -10.71
CA ILE A 62 -25.49 2.37 -9.92
C ILE A 62 -26.64 1.60 -10.58
N LYS A 63 -26.66 0.26 -10.41
CA LYS A 63 -27.66 -0.61 -11.04
C LYS A 63 -29.09 -0.25 -10.62
N GLU A 64 -29.28 0.02 -9.34
CA GLU A 64 -30.57 0.40 -8.75
C GLU A 64 -30.36 1.68 -7.92
N PRO A 65 -30.98 2.81 -8.31
CA PRO A 65 -30.87 4.08 -7.60
C PRO A 65 -31.12 3.95 -6.10
N LEU A 66 -30.47 4.80 -5.30
CA LEU A 66 -30.78 4.92 -3.88
C LEU A 66 -32.17 5.52 -3.72
N SER A 67 -32.95 4.99 -2.78
CA SER A 67 -34.24 5.60 -2.41
C SER A 67 -34.01 6.93 -1.69
N ASP A 68 -35.01 7.82 -1.68
CA ASP A 68 -34.94 9.07 -0.91
C ASP A 68 -34.62 8.81 0.57
N GLN A 69 -35.10 7.69 1.12
CA GLN A 69 -34.80 7.30 2.49
C GLN A 69 -33.34 6.88 2.71
N GLU A 70 -32.72 6.20 1.74
CA GLU A 70 -31.29 5.89 1.77
C GLU A 70 -30.44 7.16 1.58
N LEU A 71 -30.88 8.06 0.71
CA LEU A 71 -30.21 9.34 0.44
C LEU A 71 -30.23 10.25 1.67
N ILE A 72 -31.37 10.41 2.35
CA ILE A 72 -31.43 11.23 3.58
C ILE A 72 -30.53 10.67 4.67
N ILE A 73 -30.44 9.35 4.81
CA ILE A 73 -29.51 8.69 5.75
C ILE A 73 -28.07 9.01 5.36
N LEU A 74 -27.69 8.75 4.10
CA LEU A 74 -26.31 8.88 3.63
C LEU A 74 -25.80 10.32 3.68
N TYR A 75 -26.56 11.29 3.17
CA TYR A 75 -26.14 12.69 3.21
C TYR A 75 -26.14 13.24 4.64
N SER A 76 -27.09 12.84 5.49
CA SER A 76 -27.04 13.23 6.90
C SER A 76 -25.77 12.70 7.57
N SER A 77 -25.38 11.46 7.29
CA SER A 77 -24.11 10.91 7.76
C SER A 77 -22.89 11.66 7.22
N CYS A 78 -22.92 12.19 5.99
CA CYS A 78 -21.83 13.06 5.49
C CYS A 78 -21.63 14.30 6.38
N TYR A 79 -22.72 14.89 6.89
CA TYR A 79 -22.66 16.04 7.80
C TYR A 79 -22.35 15.67 9.26
N LEU A 80 -22.61 14.42 9.66
CA LEU A 80 -22.61 14.01 11.06
C LEU A 80 -21.48 13.03 11.41
N HIS A 81 -20.71 12.49 10.46
CA HIS A 81 -19.69 11.49 10.77
C HIS A 81 -18.58 12.04 11.70
N ASP A 82 -18.21 13.31 11.53
CA ASP A 82 -17.09 13.96 12.22
C ASP A 82 -17.48 14.94 13.33
N ILE A 83 -18.77 15.15 13.62
CA ILE A 83 -19.19 16.16 14.62
C ILE A 83 -18.62 15.89 16.02
N GLY A 84 -18.39 14.62 16.37
CA GLY A 84 -17.84 14.21 17.66
C GLY A 84 -16.41 14.72 17.87
N MET A 85 -15.69 14.99 16.78
CA MET A 85 -14.36 15.60 16.81
C MET A 85 -14.38 17.04 17.33
N HIS A 86 -15.54 17.70 17.26
CA HIS A 86 -15.78 19.07 17.70
C HIS A 86 -16.66 19.16 18.96
N TYR A 87 -16.76 18.08 19.74
CA TYR A 87 -17.57 18.03 20.94
C TYR A 87 -16.76 18.25 22.23
N GLU A 88 -16.64 19.52 22.64
CA GLU A 88 -15.87 19.96 23.82
C GLU A 88 -16.34 19.30 25.13
N CYS A 89 -17.64 19.01 25.21
CA CYS A 89 -18.28 18.31 26.31
C CYS A 89 -18.16 16.78 26.23
N ALA A 90 -17.22 16.22 25.44
CA ALA A 90 -17.08 14.78 25.25
C ALA A 90 -16.88 13.98 26.55
N GLY A 91 -16.33 14.58 27.61
CA GLY A 91 -16.26 13.96 28.94
C GLY A 91 -17.61 13.55 29.55
N LYS A 92 -18.71 14.14 29.07
CA LYS A 92 -20.09 13.79 29.48
C LYS A 92 -20.68 12.63 28.67
N THR A 93 -19.99 12.17 27.64
CA THR A 93 -20.46 11.07 26.80
C THR A 93 -20.23 9.75 27.49
N LYS A 94 -21.09 8.77 27.20
CA LYS A 94 -20.89 7.40 27.65
C LYS A 94 -19.61 6.82 27.05
N VAL A 95 -19.30 7.16 25.79
CA VAL A 95 -18.06 6.74 25.12
C VAL A 95 -16.83 7.05 25.95
N ILE A 96 -16.67 8.30 26.43
CA ILE A 96 -15.51 8.69 27.23
C ILE A 96 -15.59 8.11 28.65
N SER A 97 -16.78 8.08 29.27
CA SER A 97 -16.90 7.52 30.61
C SER A 97 -16.52 6.04 30.69
N ASP A 98 -16.80 5.27 29.63
CA ASP A 98 -16.52 3.84 29.56
C ASP A 98 -15.02 3.51 29.36
N LEU A 99 -14.17 4.51 29.03
CA LEU A 99 -12.73 4.31 28.84
C LEU A 99 -11.95 4.07 30.14
N ASN A 100 -12.56 4.30 31.31
CA ASN A 100 -11.92 4.18 32.63
C ASN A 100 -10.55 4.90 32.67
N LEU A 101 -10.53 6.16 32.24
CA LEU A 101 -9.31 6.97 32.16
C LEU A 101 -8.59 7.02 33.51
N THR A 102 -7.26 6.92 33.49
CA THR A 102 -6.43 7.02 34.71
C THR A 102 -6.54 8.39 35.37
N THR A 103 -6.70 9.43 34.56
CA THR A 103 -6.92 10.82 35.00
C THR A 103 -8.33 11.26 34.57
N PRO A 104 -9.12 11.95 35.41
CA PRO A 104 -10.44 12.46 35.04
C PRO A 104 -10.40 13.37 33.80
N TRP A 105 -11.46 13.38 32.98
CA TRP A 105 -11.52 14.16 31.73
C TRP A 105 -11.18 15.63 31.92
N GLU A 106 -11.68 16.24 33.00
CA GLU A 106 -11.47 17.65 33.34
C GLU A 106 -10.02 17.98 33.71
N GLU A 107 -9.25 16.98 34.13
CA GLU A 107 -7.85 17.09 34.52
C GLU A 107 -6.89 16.71 33.39
N GLN A 108 -7.39 16.12 32.31
CA GLN A 108 -6.62 15.81 31.10
C GLN A 108 -6.06 17.10 30.48
N THR A 109 -4.82 17.04 30.02
CA THR A 109 -4.24 18.11 29.22
C THR A 109 -5.04 18.28 27.93
N GLU A 110 -4.93 19.46 27.32
CA GLU A 110 -5.58 19.71 26.03
C GLU A 110 -5.11 18.69 24.98
N SER A 111 -3.82 18.38 24.94
CA SER A 111 -3.27 17.38 23.99
C SER A 111 -3.90 16.00 24.15
N GLU A 112 -4.03 15.51 25.39
CA GLU A 112 -4.65 14.21 25.68
C GLU A 112 -6.13 14.20 25.29
N ARG A 113 -6.88 15.25 25.66
CA ARG A 113 -8.30 15.38 25.25
C ARG A 113 -8.45 15.33 23.74
N ARG A 114 -7.57 16.00 23.00
CA ARG A 114 -7.57 15.97 21.54
C ARG A 114 -7.28 14.59 20.97
N GLU A 115 -6.38 13.84 21.58
CA GLU A 115 -6.08 12.47 21.18
C GLU A 115 -7.29 11.55 21.40
N TYR A 116 -7.96 11.64 22.54
CA TYR A 116 -9.20 10.91 22.79
C TYR A 116 -10.33 11.29 21.82
N LEU A 117 -10.51 12.59 21.56
CA LEU A 117 -11.50 13.05 20.57
C LEU A 117 -11.21 12.42 19.20
N ARG A 118 -9.96 12.43 18.73
CA ARG A 118 -9.59 11.81 17.45
C ARG A 118 -9.81 10.30 17.45
N ALA A 119 -9.39 9.60 18.50
CA ALA A 119 -9.49 8.15 18.58
C ALA A 119 -10.95 7.65 18.63
N TYR A 120 -11.87 8.45 19.17
CA TYR A 120 -13.25 8.03 19.44
C TYR A 120 -14.33 8.91 18.78
N HIS A 121 -13.96 9.85 17.89
CA HIS A 121 -14.91 10.80 17.28
C HIS A 121 -16.09 10.08 16.61
N ASN A 122 -15.86 8.99 15.88
CA ASN A 122 -16.89 8.20 15.23
C ASN A 122 -17.96 7.68 16.22
N GLN A 123 -17.54 7.25 17.41
CA GLN A 123 -18.44 6.76 18.46
C GLN A 123 -19.17 7.91 19.13
N ILE A 124 -18.47 9.02 19.38
CA ILE A 124 -19.04 10.24 19.97
C ILE A 124 -20.10 10.83 19.02
N SER A 125 -19.79 10.94 17.72
CA SER A 125 -20.72 11.35 16.67
C SER A 125 -21.99 10.49 16.70
N ALA A 126 -21.84 9.17 16.74
CA ALA A 126 -22.97 8.25 16.82
C ALA A 126 -23.82 8.45 18.10
N GLU A 127 -23.19 8.69 19.26
CA GLU A 127 -23.89 9.00 20.50
C GLU A 127 -24.65 10.33 20.41
N MET A 128 -24.02 11.38 19.86
CA MET A 128 -24.67 12.68 19.63
C MET A 128 -25.91 12.55 18.72
N VAL A 129 -25.81 11.77 17.65
CA VAL A 129 -26.94 11.49 16.75
C VAL A 129 -28.07 10.79 17.52
N ARG A 130 -27.78 9.72 18.27
CA ARG A 130 -28.79 8.98 19.05
C ARG A 130 -29.49 9.88 20.08
N ASN A 131 -28.72 10.67 20.82
CA ASN A 131 -29.25 11.58 21.83
C ASN A 131 -30.14 12.68 21.20
N SER A 132 -29.88 13.04 19.94
CA SER A 132 -30.66 14.04 19.21
C SER A 132 -32.00 13.52 18.68
N MET A 133 -32.28 12.21 18.78
CA MET A 133 -33.59 11.65 18.39
C MET A 133 -34.67 11.93 19.44
N THR A 134 -34.30 11.94 20.72
CA THR A 134 -35.26 11.97 21.85
C THR A 134 -35.08 13.16 22.80
N SER A 135 -33.93 13.85 22.76
CA SER A 135 -33.67 15.00 23.65
C SER A 135 -34.51 16.23 23.28
N SER A 136 -35.01 16.94 24.30
CA SER A 136 -35.61 18.28 24.15
C SER A 136 -34.59 19.36 23.79
N GLU A 137 -33.32 19.12 24.13
CA GLU A 137 -32.16 19.94 23.76
C GLU A 137 -31.17 19.05 23.00
N PRO A 138 -31.39 18.82 21.69
CA PRO A 138 -30.60 17.89 20.91
C PRO A 138 -29.16 18.39 20.76
N PRO A 139 -28.13 17.57 21.05
CA PRO A 139 -26.73 18.01 21.01
C PRO A 139 -26.25 18.42 19.61
N ILE A 140 -26.91 17.97 18.53
CA ILE A 140 -26.59 18.43 17.16
C ILE A 140 -27.35 19.71 16.75
N GLY A 141 -28.14 20.30 17.66
CA GLY A 141 -28.89 21.53 17.44
C GLY A 141 -30.22 21.38 16.68
N ILE A 142 -30.58 20.16 16.28
CA ILE A 142 -31.88 19.80 15.68
C ILE A 142 -32.32 18.42 16.16
N GLN A 143 -33.62 18.26 16.39
CA GLN A 143 -34.18 16.96 16.72
C GLN A 143 -34.32 16.12 15.46
N LEU A 144 -33.77 14.91 15.45
CA LEU A 144 -33.90 13.99 14.33
C LEU A 144 -35.26 13.30 14.40
N THR A 145 -36.18 13.74 13.55
CA THR A 145 -37.51 13.13 13.38
C THR A 145 -37.41 11.74 12.76
N ALA A 146 -38.52 11.01 12.71
CA ALA A 146 -38.58 9.68 12.09
C ALA A 146 -38.11 9.67 10.62
N GLU A 147 -38.29 10.78 9.89
CA GLU A 147 -37.89 10.94 8.49
C GLU A 147 -36.38 10.78 8.28
N PHE A 148 -35.57 11.16 9.26
CA PHE A 148 -34.12 11.02 9.19
C PHE A 148 -33.65 9.56 9.37
N ASN A 149 -34.46 8.69 9.98
CA ASN A 149 -34.03 7.36 10.38
C ASN A 149 -32.70 7.38 11.18
N GLY A 150 -32.70 8.16 12.28
CA GLY A 150 -31.50 8.49 13.07
C GLY A 150 -30.65 7.30 13.55
N SER A 151 -31.24 6.11 13.72
CA SER A 151 -30.49 4.89 14.08
C SER A 151 -29.48 4.48 13.00
N TYR A 152 -29.89 4.50 11.72
CA TYR A 152 -29.01 4.19 10.61
C TYR A 152 -27.91 5.25 10.46
N ILE A 153 -28.27 6.54 10.61
CA ILE A 153 -27.29 7.64 10.59
C ILE A 153 -26.23 7.42 11.68
N ALA A 154 -26.65 7.12 12.92
CA ALA A 154 -25.73 6.88 14.03
C ALA A 154 -24.82 5.67 13.77
N ASN A 155 -25.36 4.60 13.19
CA ASN A 155 -24.58 3.42 12.87
C ASN A 155 -23.53 3.68 11.77
N LEU A 156 -23.88 4.43 10.74
CA LEU A 156 -22.92 4.85 9.71
C LEU A 156 -21.82 5.75 10.29
N CYS A 157 -22.20 6.71 11.15
CA CYS A 157 -21.23 7.54 11.87
C CYS A 157 -20.33 6.69 12.77
N HIS A 158 -20.83 5.63 13.39
CA HIS A 158 -19.97 4.73 14.17
C HIS A 158 -19.04 3.93 13.27
N ALA A 159 -19.57 3.35 12.19
CA ALA A 159 -18.86 2.41 11.33
C ALA A 159 -17.75 3.04 10.47
N HIS A 160 -17.75 4.36 10.23
CA HIS A 160 -16.88 4.98 9.23
C HIS A 160 -15.36 4.89 9.53
N CYS A 161 -14.95 4.69 10.79
CA CYS A 161 -13.55 4.40 11.17
C CYS A 161 -13.32 2.97 11.69
N ILE A 162 -14.33 2.10 11.70
CA ILE A 162 -14.18 0.73 12.19
C ILE A 162 -13.61 -0.15 11.08
N PRO A 163 -12.62 -1.04 11.34
CA PRO A 163 -12.13 -1.96 10.32
C PRO A 163 -13.25 -2.87 9.79
N THR A 164 -13.36 -2.97 8.47
CA THR A 164 -14.47 -3.61 7.74
C THR A 164 -14.56 -5.12 7.95
N ASN A 165 -13.46 -5.74 8.34
CA ASN A 165 -13.36 -7.18 8.61
C ASN A 165 -13.82 -7.59 10.02
N THR A 166 -14.20 -6.65 10.88
CA THR A 166 -14.62 -6.92 12.26
C THR A 166 -16.11 -7.24 12.35
N ASP A 167 -16.50 -8.07 13.33
CA ASP A 167 -17.92 -8.35 13.58
C ASP A 167 -18.68 -7.09 14.02
N LYS A 168 -18.01 -6.21 14.78
CA LYS A 168 -18.56 -4.89 15.13
C LYS A 168 -18.96 -4.07 13.90
N TYR A 169 -18.13 -4.06 12.84
CA TYR A 169 -18.50 -3.38 11.60
C TYR A 169 -19.74 -4.01 10.98
N LYS A 170 -19.76 -5.35 10.84
CA LYS A 170 -20.88 -6.10 10.27
C LYS A 170 -22.20 -5.84 11.01
N ASP A 171 -22.16 -5.82 12.34
CA ASP A 171 -23.33 -5.55 13.19
C ASP A 171 -23.86 -4.12 12.99
N LEU A 172 -22.95 -3.14 12.89
CA LEU A 172 -23.34 -1.74 12.66
C LEU A 172 -23.96 -1.53 11.28
N VAL A 173 -23.47 -2.24 10.26
CA VAL A 173 -23.90 -2.07 8.87
C VAL A 173 -24.85 -3.15 8.38
N GLU A 174 -25.55 -3.84 9.29
CA GLU A 174 -26.53 -4.86 8.93
C GLU A 174 -27.55 -4.32 7.91
N GLU A 175 -27.83 -5.11 6.88
CA GLU A 175 -28.76 -4.73 5.80
C GLU A 175 -30.18 -4.67 6.35
N GLY A 176 -30.82 -3.50 6.23
CA GLY A 176 -32.20 -3.30 6.67
C GLY A 176 -33.21 -3.79 5.63
N PRO A 177 -34.50 -3.96 6.01
CA PRO A 177 -35.55 -4.44 5.10
C PRO A 177 -35.70 -3.65 3.79
N SER A 178 -35.26 -2.39 3.74
CA SER A 178 -35.28 -1.55 2.54
C SER A 178 -34.10 -0.56 2.47
N ILE A 179 -33.07 -0.77 3.29
CA ILE A 179 -31.93 0.14 3.43
C ILE A 179 -30.66 -0.68 3.24
N ARG A 180 -29.92 -0.40 2.16
CA ARG A 180 -28.66 -1.08 1.84
C ARG A 180 -27.50 -0.51 2.67
N THR A 181 -27.57 -0.64 4.00
CA THR A 181 -26.60 -0.06 4.94
C THR A 181 -25.12 -0.34 4.58
N PRO A 182 -24.73 -1.56 4.14
CA PRO A 182 -23.35 -1.81 3.71
C PRO A 182 -22.93 -0.93 2.52
N LEU A 183 -23.83 -0.70 1.56
CA LEU A 183 -23.57 0.16 0.40
C LEU A 183 -23.46 1.64 0.81
N LEU A 184 -24.33 2.11 1.72
CA LEU A 184 -24.26 3.48 2.23
C LEU A 184 -22.95 3.71 3.02
N SER A 185 -22.53 2.72 3.82
CA SER A 185 -21.25 2.76 4.52
C SER A 185 -20.07 2.83 3.55
N ALA A 186 -20.09 2.02 2.48
CA ALA A 186 -19.08 2.06 1.44
C ALA A 186 -18.99 3.45 0.80
N PHE A 187 -20.11 4.06 0.39
CA PHE A 187 -20.11 5.38 -0.21
C PHE A 187 -19.61 6.47 0.73
N LEU A 188 -20.03 6.46 2.01
CA LEU A 188 -19.54 7.44 2.99
C LEU A 188 -18.03 7.35 3.16
N ARG A 189 -17.50 6.15 3.39
CA ARG A 189 -16.07 5.93 3.65
C ARG A 189 -15.20 6.23 2.43
N ILE A 190 -15.66 5.84 1.24
CA ILE A 190 -14.96 6.15 -0.02
C ILE A 190 -15.05 7.65 -0.32
N ALA A 191 -16.18 8.31 -0.08
CA ALA A 191 -16.27 9.76 -0.30
C ALA A 191 -15.37 10.54 0.68
N ASP A 192 -15.33 10.14 1.95
CA ASP A 192 -14.48 10.76 2.96
C ASP A 192 -12.99 10.65 2.62
N ILE A 193 -12.50 9.44 2.31
CA ILE A 193 -11.10 9.22 1.92
C ILE A 193 -10.72 9.86 0.56
N LEU A 194 -11.71 10.21 -0.27
CA LEU A 194 -11.45 10.90 -1.54
C LEU A 194 -11.43 12.43 -1.38
N ASP A 195 -11.96 12.99 -0.28
CA ASP A 195 -11.76 14.41 0.04
C ASP A 195 -10.38 14.63 0.67
N GLU A 196 -9.33 14.32 -0.10
CA GLU A 196 -7.91 14.43 0.28
C GLU A 196 -7.20 15.56 -0.47
N SER A 197 -7.95 16.47 -1.09
CA SER A 197 -7.36 17.54 -1.91
C SER A 197 -6.78 18.68 -1.08
N ARG A 198 -5.90 19.48 -1.70
CA ARG A 198 -5.26 20.67 -1.13
C ARG A 198 -6.24 21.73 -0.63
N ARG A 199 -7.51 21.65 -1.01
CA ARG A 199 -8.59 22.51 -0.47
C ARG A 199 -8.74 22.34 1.03
N ARG A 200 -8.39 21.17 1.58
CA ARG A 200 -8.35 20.94 3.03
C ARG A 200 -7.07 21.49 3.67
N ALA A 201 -5.98 21.64 2.93
CA ALA A 201 -4.67 22.04 3.44
C ALA A 201 -4.35 23.53 3.16
N SER A 202 -4.95 24.45 3.92
CA SER A 202 -4.68 25.89 3.76
C SER A 202 -3.27 26.28 4.24
N ARG A 203 -2.56 27.10 3.46
CA ARG A 203 -1.20 27.58 3.80
C ARG A 203 -1.19 28.49 5.02
N GLU A 204 -2.27 29.25 5.24
CA GLU A 204 -2.41 30.13 6.40
C GLU A 204 -2.35 29.32 7.69
N LYS A 205 -3.09 28.20 7.76
CA LYS A 205 -3.05 27.30 8.92
C LYS A 205 -1.66 26.72 9.15
N GLU A 206 -0.99 26.23 8.10
CA GLU A 206 0.36 25.66 8.22
C GLU A 206 1.37 26.67 8.77
N ARG A 207 1.30 27.94 8.35
CA ARG A 207 2.20 29.00 8.83
C ARG A 207 1.92 29.46 10.26
N THR A 208 0.69 29.28 10.75
CA THR A 208 0.27 29.82 12.06
C THR A 208 0.15 28.76 13.16
N LEU A 209 0.17 27.47 12.83
CA LEU A 209 0.03 26.37 13.77
C LEU A 209 1.36 25.65 13.99
N LEU A 210 1.67 25.33 15.24
CA LEU A 210 2.77 24.42 15.58
C LEU A 210 2.24 22.99 15.50
N LEU A 211 2.58 22.30 14.41
CA LEU A 211 2.16 20.94 14.12
C LEU A 211 3.28 19.95 14.49
N ASP A 212 2.93 18.85 15.14
CA ASP A 212 3.84 17.72 15.25
C ASP A 212 4.13 17.11 13.86
N LEU A 213 5.20 16.32 13.74
CA LEU A 213 5.64 15.78 12.45
C LEU A 213 4.58 14.89 11.79
N GLU A 214 3.81 14.15 12.57
CA GLU A 214 2.74 13.29 12.02
C GLU A 214 1.65 14.13 11.36
N SER A 215 1.20 15.16 12.05
CA SER A 215 0.26 16.17 11.57
C SER A 215 0.78 16.88 10.32
N GLN A 216 2.07 17.25 10.28
CA GLN A 216 2.69 17.82 9.09
C GLN A 216 2.69 16.82 7.93
N THR A 217 2.99 15.53 8.17
CA THR A 217 2.97 14.54 7.09
C THR A 217 1.59 14.40 6.46
N HIS A 218 0.54 14.41 7.28
CA HIS A 218 -0.85 14.37 6.80
C HIS A 218 -1.19 15.66 6.04
N TRP A 219 -0.82 16.84 6.55
CA TRP A 219 -1.04 18.11 5.87
C TRP A 219 -0.41 18.17 4.47
N TRP A 220 0.86 17.78 4.35
CA TRP A 220 1.60 17.84 3.09
C TRP A 220 1.07 16.85 2.05
N ARG A 221 0.56 15.69 2.48
CA ARG A 221 -0.15 14.77 1.58
C ARG A 221 -1.37 15.42 0.93
N HIS A 222 -2.19 16.12 1.72
CA HIS A 222 -3.34 16.88 1.21
C HIS A 222 -2.88 18.02 0.29
N TYR A 223 -1.87 18.80 0.70
CA TYR A 223 -1.35 19.93 -0.07
C TYR A 223 -0.86 19.54 -1.48
N TYR A 224 -0.16 18.41 -1.61
CA TYR A 224 0.30 17.92 -2.90
C TYR A 224 -0.77 17.21 -3.72
N THR A 225 -1.90 16.86 -3.13
CA THR A 225 -3.06 16.34 -3.87
C THR A 225 -3.83 17.52 -4.45
N GLU A 226 -3.63 17.80 -5.73
CA GLU A 226 -4.27 18.93 -6.41
C GLU A 226 -5.78 18.74 -6.49
N ASP A 227 -6.21 17.55 -6.92
CA ASP A 227 -7.62 17.27 -7.19
C ASP A 227 -7.90 15.76 -7.22
N VAL A 228 -9.17 15.40 -7.05
CA VAL A 228 -9.67 14.03 -7.21
C VAL A 228 -10.84 14.07 -8.18
N THR A 229 -10.70 13.32 -9.27
CA THR A 229 -11.68 13.32 -10.37
C THR A 229 -12.24 11.93 -10.59
N LEU A 230 -13.55 11.83 -10.82
CA LEU A 230 -14.26 10.57 -11.06
C LEU A 230 -14.74 10.53 -12.51
N ASP A 231 -14.26 9.55 -13.29
CA ASP A 231 -14.80 9.23 -14.61
C ASP A 231 -15.83 8.10 -14.46
N VAL A 232 -17.10 8.48 -14.48
CA VAL A 232 -18.24 7.57 -14.31
C VAL A 232 -18.32 6.54 -15.44
N ASN A 233 -17.93 6.91 -16.67
CA ASN A 233 -18.01 6.01 -17.81
C ASN A 233 -16.93 4.93 -17.73
N GLN A 234 -15.73 5.29 -17.29
CA GLN A 234 -14.60 4.36 -17.14
C GLN A 234 -14.53 3.70 -15.77
N ARG A 235 -15.37 4.11 -14.82
CA ARG A 235 -15.28 3.68 -13.41
C ARG A 235 -13.89 3.90 -12.81
N LEU A 236 -13.32 5.06 -13.12
CA LEU A 236 -11.95 5.40 -12.76
C LEU A 236 -11.91 6.65 -11.88
N ILE A 237 -11.35 6.49 -10.69
CA ILE A 237 -10.92 7.59 -9.82
C ILE A 237 -9.48 7.95 -10.20
N THR A 238 -9.25 9.21 -10.51
CA THR A 238 -7.89 9.74 -10.72
C THR A 238 -7.56 10.76 -9.64
N VAL A 239 -6.52 10.45 -8.86
CA VAL A 239 -5.93 11.37 -7.89
C VAL A 239 -4.79 12.12 -8.58
N TRP A 240 -4.92 13.43 -8.64
CA TRP A 240 -3.95 14.33 -9.28
C TRP A 240 -3.01 14.90 -8.25
N PHE A 241 -1.71 14.74 -8.50
CA PHE A 241 -0.65 15.29 -7.68
C PHE A 241 0.08 16.42 -8.42
N ASP A 242 0.55 17.40 -7.65
CA ASP A 242 1.29 18.56 -8.14
C ASP A 242 2.44 18.84 -7.18
N PHE A 243 3.68 18.80 -7.69
CA PHE A 243 4.91 18.88 -6.90
C PHE A 243 5.82 20.02 -7.39
N PRO A 244 6.69 20.58 -6.54
CA PRO A 244 7.69 21.55 -6.95
C PRO A 244 8.65 20.92 -7.97
N GLN A 245 9.12 21.71 -8.94
CA GLN A 245 9.94 21.20 -10.05
C GLN A 245 11.22 20.51 -9.57
N ASP A 246 11.93 21.15 -8.63
CA ASP A 246 13.22 20.68 -8.14
C ASP A 246 13.12 19.36 -7.35
N TYR A 247 11.92 19.03 -6.88
CA TYR A 247 11.64 17.84 -6.06
C TYR A 247 10.65 16.87 -6.71
N LYS A 248 10.22 17.11 -7.95
CA LYS A 248 9.15 16.36 -8.62
C LYS A 248 9.45 14.87 -8.67
N ASP A 249 10.68 14.50 -9.05
CA ASP A 249 11.10 13.10 -9.18
C ASP A 249 11.18 12.38 -7.83
N GLU A 250 11.53 13.10 -6.77
CA GLU A 250 11.60 12.54 -5.42
C GLU A 250 10.20 12.39 -4.83
N TYR A 251 9.41 13.46 -4.82
CA TYR A 251 8.09 13.48 -4.18
C TYR A 251 7.10 12.55 -4.90
N SER A 252 7.20 12.43 -6.23
CA SER A 252 6.38 11.49 -7.00
C SER A 252 6.66 10.01 -6.67
N LYS A 253 7.84 9.69 -6.14
CA LYS A 253 8.20 8.34 -5.65
C LYS A 253 7.75 8.09 -4.22
N VAL A 254 7.38 9.13 -3.48
CA VAL A 254 7.04 9.07 -2.05
C VAL A 254 5.54 9.23 -1.81
N ILE A 255 4.98 10.39 -2.16
CA ILE A 255 3.61 10.77 -1.78
C ILE A 255 2.55 9.83 -2.35
N PRO A 256 2.54 9.51 -3.67
CA PRO A 256 1.55 8.59 -4.21
C PRO A 256 1.66 7.18 -3.61
N LYS A 257 2.88 6.74 -3.22
CA LYS A 257 3.09 5.42 -2.60
C LYS A 257 2.58 5.35 -1.16
N LEU A 258 2.47 6.49 -0.47
CA LEU A 258 1.82 6.57 0.84
C LEU A 258 0.30 6.71 0.72
N GLN A 259 -0.17 7.59 -0.19
CA GLN A 259 -1.57 7.96 -0.33
C GLN A 259 -2.42 6.88 -1.02
N MET A 260 -2.01 6.46 -2.22
CA MET A 260 -2.85 5.63 -3.09
C MET A 260 -3.26 4.30 -2.49
N PRO A 261 -2.42 3.60 -1.71
CA PRO A 261 -2.86 2.34 -1.14
C PRO A 261 -4.04 2.50 -0.18
N TRP A 262 -4.13 3.59 0.58
CA TRP A 262 -5.26 3.80 1.49
C TRP A 262 -6.59 3.83 0.73
N ILE A 263 -6.61 4.55 -0.40
CA ILE A 263 -7.77 4.63 -1.31
C ILE A 263 -8.08 3.25 -1.93
N ARG A 264 -7.05 2.53 -2.39
CA ARG A 264 -7.22 1.22 -3.03
C ARG A 264 -7.68 0.14 -2.05
N ASP A 265 -7.12 0.13 -0.85
CA ASP A 265 -7.47 -0.80 0.21
C ASP A 265 -8.94 -0.57 0.63
N GLU A 266 -9.37 0.69 0.77
CA GLU A 266 -10.76 1.02 1.08
C GLU A 266 -11.73 0.60 -0.05
N LEU A 267 -11.37 0.82 -1.32
CA LEU A 267 -12.14 0.30 -2.46
C LEU A 267 -12.22 -1.24 -2.47
N GLN A 268 -11.10 -1.91 -2.16
CA GLN A 268 -11.03 -3.36 -2.10
C GLN A 268 -11.88 -3.93 -0.97
N HIS A 269 -11.88 -3.30 0.21
CA HIS A 269 -12.73 -3.71 1.33
C HIS A 269 -14.23 -3.72 0.98
N HIS A 270 -14.65 -2.83 0.08
CA HIS A 270 -16.04 -2.74 -0.38
C HIS A 270 -16.28 -3.35 -1.76
N GLU A 271 -15.30 -4.06 -2.33
CA GLU A 271 -15.38 -4.55 -3.72
C GLU A 271 -16.62 -5.42 -3.95
N THR A 272 -16.89 -6.36 -3.03
CA THR A 272 -18.05 -7.27 -3.13
C THR A 272 -19.38 -6.51 -3.16
N ILE A 273 -19.55 -5.50 -2.29
CA ILE A 273 -20.81 -4.73 -2.21
C ILE A 273 -20.96 -3.78 -3.40
N LEU A 274 -19.86 -3.17 -3.86
CA LEU A 274 -19.86 -2.30 -5.03
C LEU A 274 -20.16 -3.08 -6.32
N LEU A 275 -19.57 -4.27 -6.49
CA LEU A 275 -19.85 -5.16 -7.63
C LEU A 275 -21.31 -5.63 -7.63
N LYS A 276 -21.85 -6.05 -6.48
CA LYS A 276 -23.27 -6.43 -6.33
C LYS A 276 -24.22 -5.33 -6.84
N ASN A 277 -23.85 -4.06 -6.65
CA ASN A 277 -24.65 -2.89 -7.00
C ASN A 277 -24.24 -2.20 -8.32
N GLY A 278 -23.30 -2.77 -9.07
CA GLY A 278 -22.88 -2.23 -10.38
C GLY A 278 -22.09 -0.91 -10.30
N CYS A 279 -21.45 -0.62 -9.17
CA CYS A 279 -20.72 0.62 -8.91
C CYS A 279 -19.28 0.39 -8.44
N HIS A 280 -18.61 -0.62 -9.00
CA HIS A 280 -17.18 -0.84 -8.76
C HIS A 280 -16.35 0.29 -9.36
N TRP A 281 -15.27 0.68 -8.67
CA TRP A 281 -14.35 1.75 -9.06
C TRP A 281 -12.91 1.28 -8.94
N THR A 282 -12.06 1.78 -9.84
CA THR A 282 -10.61 1.61 -9.77
C THR A 282 -9.93 2.95 -9.51
N ALA A 283 -8.73 2.96 -8.91
CA ALA A 283 -8.02 4.19 -8.56
C ALA A 283 -6.61 4.25 -9.14
N THR A 284 -6.30 5.37 -9.81
CA THR A 284 -4.99 5.67 -10.36
C THR A 284 -4.46 7.03 -9.89
N ALA A 285 -3.14 7.19 -9.97
CA ALA A 285 -2.45 8.44 -9.66
C ALA A 285 -1.91 9.06 -10.95
N LYS A 286 -1.99 10.38 -11.05
CA LYS A 286 -1.32 11.15 -12.10
C LYS A 286 -0.60 12.35 -11.50
N VAL A 287 0.56 12.68 -12.05
CA VAL A 287 1.31 13.89 -11.67
C VAL A 287 1.14 14.91 -12.77
N ARG A 288 0.76 16.15 -12.43
CA ARG A 288 0.68 17.24 -13.39
C ARG A 288 2.07 17.85 -13.64
N ASP A 289 2.19 18.52 -14.78
CA ASP A 289 3.37 19.27 -15.17
C ASP A 289 3.30 20.76 -14.78
N LYS A 290 2.32 21.17 -13.97
CA LYS A 290 2.17 22.56 -13.52
C LYS A 290 3.01 22.84 -12.26
N LEU A 291 3.31 24.13 -12.03
CA LEU A 291 4.44 24.60 -11.20
C LEU A 291 3.99 25.53 -10.06
N HIS A 292 3.15 25.06 -9.13
CA HIS A 292 2.60 25.94 -8.09
C HIS A 292 2.75 25.45 -6.64
N SER A 293 3.31 24.26 -6.42
CA SER A 293 3.50 23.73 -5.07
C SER A 293 4.82 24.20 -4.44
N ASP A 294 4.78 24.55 -3.16
CA ASP A 294 5.95 24.78 -2.31
C ASP A 294 6.62 23.45 -1.91
N ALA A 295 7.92 23.48 -1.62
CA ALA A 295 8.64 22.32 -1.08
C ALA A 295 8.32 22.09 0.40
N MET A 296 8.30 20.82 0.82
CA MET A 296 8.08 20.46 2.22
C MET A 296 9.39 20.51 3.01
N PRO A 297 9.35 20.69 4.33
CA PRO A 297 10.56 20.57 5.15
C PRO A 297 11.18 19.17 5.06
N GLU A 298 12.52 19.10 5.07
CA GLU A 298 13.29 17.84 4.99
C GLU A 298 12.93 16.83 6.09
N GLU A 299 12.58 17.32 7.29
CA GLU A 299 12.15 16.47 8.41
C GLU A 299 10.83 15.75 8.12
N VAL A 300 9.92 16.42 7.40
CA VAL A 300 8.63 15.83 6.96
C VAL A 300 8.89 14.75 5.92
N LEU A 301 9.72 15.05 4.92
CA LEU A 301 10.11 14.07 3.89
C LEU A 301 10.79 12.84 4.52
N THR A 302 11.74 13.07 5.44
CA THR A 302 12.43 11.99 6.18
C THR A 302 11.43 11.13 6.95
N THR A 303 10.42 11.74 7.55
CA THR A 303 9.35 11.02 8.28
C THR A 303 8.49 10.18 7.33
N MET A 304 8.13 10.72 6.17
CA MET A 304 7.41 9.98 5.12
C MET A 304 8.23 8.82 4.55
N LEU A 305 9.54 9.00 4.35
CA LEU A 305 10.44 7.92 3.92
C LEU A 305 10.53 6.80 4.98
N LYS A 306 10.55 7.15 6.27
CA LYS A 306 10.47 6.17 7.37
C LYS A 306 9.13 5.41 7.34
N GLN A 307 8.01 6.09 7.09
CA GLN A 307 6.70 5.44 6.93
C GLN A 307 6.70 4.45 5.76
N LEU A 308 7.27 4.82 4.60
CA LEU A 308 7.41 3.92 3.45
C LEU A 308 8.29 2.71 3.76
N SER A 309 9.41 2.92 4.45
CA SER A 309 10.31 1.83 4.85
C SER A 309 9.59 0.83 5.76
N ARG A 310 8.90 1.32 6.80
CA ARG A 310 8.08 0.48 7.70
C ARG A 310 7.04 -0.32 6.92
N ARG A 311 6.33 0.32 5.99
CA ARG A 311 5.34 -0.35 5.15
C ARG A 311 5.95 -1.48 4.31
N ARG A 312 7.08 -1.23 3.65
CA ARG A 312 7.78 -2.26 2.87
C ARG A 312 8.23 -3.43 3.74
N ASN A 313 8.67 -3.17 4.96
CA ASN A 313 9.04 -4.24 5.89
C ASN A 313 7.84 -5.12 6.24
N VAL A 314 6.68 -4.53 6.54
CA VAL A 314 5.43 -5.29 6.79
C VAL A 314 5.01 -6.09 5.56
N GLU A 315 5.09 -5.51 4.37
CA GLU A 315 4.79 -6.22 3.10
C GLU A 315 5.76 -7.39 2.85
N ASN A 316 7.06 -7.19 3.13
CA ASN A 316 8.08 -8.24 3.03
C ASN A 316 7.84 -9.38 4.04
N GLU A 317 7.49 -9.05 5.28
CA GLU A 317 7.14 -10.03 6.31
C GLU A 317 5.90 -10.85 5.90
N ALA A 318 4.87 -10.20 5.38
CA ALA A 318 3.69 -10.87 4.85
C ALA A 318 4.03 -11.81 3.68
N GLN A 319 4.90 -11.38 2.76
CA GLN A 319 5.37 -12.18 1.64
C GLN A 319 6.18 -13.40 2.10
N GLN A 320 7.02 -13.24 3.13
CA GLN A 320 7.76 -14.35 3.75
C GLN A 320 6.82 -15.37 4.39
N LEU A 321 5.78 -14.92 5.10
CA LEU A 321 4.76 -15.79 5.70
C LEU A 321 3.96 -16.56 4.64
N ALA A 322 3.61 -15.90 3.53
CA ALA A 322 2.93 -16.53 2.40
C ALA A 322 3.81 -17.64 1.78
N THR A 323 5.09 -17.35 1.56
CA THR A 323 6.08 -18.31 1.03
C THR A 323 6.21 -19.52 1.96
N LEU A 324 6.27 -19.29 3.28
CA LEU A 324 6.36 -20.36 4.28
C LEU A 324 5.09 -21.23 4.32
N THR A 325 3.93 -20.64 4.08
CA THR A 325 2.65 -21.37 3.99
C THR A 325 2.62 -22.27 2.77
N LEU A 326 2.97 -21.73 1.59
CA LEU A 326 3.07 -22.50 0.36
C LEU A 326 4.03 -23.69 0.50
N TYR A 327 5.18 -23.47 1.14
CA TYR A 327 6.11 -24.56 1.41
C TYR A 327 5.51 -25.65 2.31
N LYS A 328 4.81 -25.29 3.39
CA LYS A 328 4.15 -26.28 4.28
C LYS A 328 3.19 -27.17 3.51
N GLU A 329 2.46 -26.61 2.55
CA GLU A 329 1.56 -27.34 1.68
C GLU A 329 2.31 -28.25 0.68
N ALA A 330 3.44 -27.79 0.15
CA ALA A 330 4.26 -28.54 -0.80
C ALA A 330 5.12 -29.65 -0.14
N GLN A 331 5.44 -29.52 1.15
CA GLN A 331 6.39 -30.39 1.87
C GLN A 331 6.08 -31.89 1.75
N PRO A 332 4.83 -32.37 1.90
CA PRO A 332 4.53 -33.79 1.75
C PRO A 332 4.78 -34.32 0.33
N SER A 333 4.61 -33.47 -0.70
CA SER A 333 4.88 -33.84 -2.09
C SER A 333 6.38 -33.98 -2.34
N ILE A 334 7.16 -32.98 -1.91
CA ILE A 334 8.63 -33.00 -2.05
C ILE A 334 9.24 -34.19 -1.32
N ARG A 335 8.81 -34.45 -0.08
CA ARG A 335 9.32 -35.58 0.70
C ARG A 335 9.05 -36.93 0.02
N ARG A 336 7.85 -37.14 -0.51
CA ARG A 336 7.53 -38.36 -1.27
C ARG A 336 8.44 -38.54 -2.49
N ARG A 337 8.78 -37.46 -3.19
CA ARG A 337 9.70 -37.50 -4.34
C ARG A 337 11.13 -37.85 -3.92
N ILE A 338 11.63 -37.26 -2.84
CA ILE A 338 12.95 -37.60 -2.27
C ILE A 338 12.98 -39.07 -1.85
N ASP A 339 11.99 -39.51 -1.06
CA ASP A 339 11.92 -40.89 -0.57
C ASP A 339 11.83 -41.90 -1.74
N SER A 340 11.07 -41.57 -2.79
CA SER A 340 10.95 -42.38 -3.99
C SER A 340 12.26 -42.46 -4.78
N LEU A 341 12.97 -41.34 -4.92
CA LEU A 341 14.26 -41.29 -5.61
C LEU A 341 15.32 -42.08 -4.84
N GLN A 342 15.36 -41.95 -3.50
CA GLN A 342 16.28 -42.70 -2.65
C GLN A 342 16.07 -44.22 -2.75
N LYS A 343 14.82 -44.69 -2.84
CA LYS A 343 14.52 -46.12 -3.03
C LYS A 343 15.02 -46.66 -4.37
N ARG A 344 14.98 -45.83 -5.42
CA ARG A 344 15.45 -46.15 -6.77
C ARG A 344 16.94 -45.95 -6.96
N ASN A 345 17.67 -45.44 -5.96
CA ASN A 345 19.08 -45.07 -6.10
C ASN A 345 19.98 -46.25 -6.55
N SER A 346 19.68 -47.48 -6.14
CA SER A 346 20.44 -48.66 -6.59
C SER A 346 20.10 -49.13 -8.02
N GLU A 347 19.03 -48.60 -8.59
CA GLU A 347 18.51 -48.95 -9.92
C GLU A 347 18.85 -47.92 -10.99
N LEU A 348 19.31 -46.73 -10.57
CA LEU A 348 19.63 -45.60 -11.44
C LEU A 348 21.14 -45.48 -11.63
N GLU A 349 21.54 -45.12 -12.84
CA GLU A 349 22.90 -44.62 -13.08
C GLU A 349 23.10 -43.29 -12.34
N THR A 350 24.32 -43.04 -11.89
CA THR A 350 24.69 -41.83 -11.10
C THR A 350 24.20 -40.53 -11.74
N GLU A 351 24.30 -40.43 -13.06
CA GLU A 351 23.88 -39.25 -13.82
C GLU A 351 22.35 -39.07 -13.81
N GLU A 352 21.58 -40.14 -13.98
CA GLU A 352 20.11 -40.09 -13.94
C GLU A 352 19.60 -39.72 -12.54
N TYR A 353 20.22 -40.29 -11.50
CA TYR A 353 19.93 -39.94 -10.11
C TYR A 353 20.14 -38.44 -9.83
N LEU A 354 21.28 -37.88 -10.27
CA LEU A 354 21.60 -36.47 -10.05
C LEU A 354 20.70 -35.51 -10.85
N ILE A 355 20.23 -35.91 -12.04
CA ILE A 355 19.23 -35.11 -12.78
C ILE A 355 17.92 -35.05 -12.00
N GLU A 356 17.39 -36.19 -11.56
CA GLU A 356 16.14 -36.23 -10.79
C GLU A 356 16.28 -35.44 -9.48
N LEU A 357 17.43 -35.57 -8.79
CA LEU A 357 17.73 -34.84 -7.56
C LEU A 357 17.83 -33.33 -7.82
N SER A 358 18.46 -32.92 -8.91
CA SER A 358 18.58 -31.51 -9.29
C SER A 358 17.22 -30.88 -9.57
N ASN A 359 16.29 -31.62 -10.18
CA ASN A 359 14.92 -31.15 -10.40
C ASN A 359 14.18 -30.96 -9.07
N ILE A 360 14.28 -31.91 -8.14
CA ILE A 360 13.68 -31.78 -6.80
C ILE A 360 14.29 -30.60 -6.03
N ALA A 361 15.61 -30.42 -6.11
CA ALA A 361 16.29 -29.28 -5.48
C ALA A 361 15.86 -27.95 -6.11
N THR A 362 15.61 -27.90 -7.42
CA THR A 362 15.10 -26.70 -8.11
C THR A 362 13.74 -26.31 -7.56
N ASP A 363 12.81 -27.26 -7.44
CA ASP A 363 11.49 -26.99 -6.86
C ASP A 363 11.59 -26.50 -5.40
N LEU A 364 12.53 -27.05 -4.62
CA LEU A 364 12.80 -26.57 -3.25
C LEU A 364 13.35 -25.14 -3.23
N PHE A 365 14.22 -24.80 -4.17
CA PHE A 365 14.80 -23.46 -4.30
C PHE A 365 13.69 -22.44 -4.66
N GLU A 366 12.85 -22.76 -5.64
CA GLU A 366 11.71 -21.94 -6.06
C GLU A 366 10.65 -21.76 -4.96
N LEU A 367 10.48 -22.76 -4.09
CA LEU A 367 9.63 -22.68 -2.89
C LEU A 367 10.29 -21.93 -1.72
N GLY A 368 11.46 -21.33 -1.92
CA GLY A 368 12.15 -20.51 -0.92
C GLY A 368 13.01 -21.28 0.10
N ARG A 369 13.22 -22.60 -0.08
CA ARG A 369 14.10 -23.42 0.79
C ARG A 369 15.51 -23.54 0.23
N ARG A 370 16.14 -22.39 -0.04
CA ARG A 370 17.44 -22.28 -0.73
C ARG A 370 18.55 -23.14 -0.10
N ARG A 371 18.71 -23.08 1.23
CA ARG A 371 19.71 -23.90 1.95
C ARG A 371 19.47 -25.40 1.86
N ASP A 372 18.20 -25.83 1.87
CA ASP A 372 17.88 -27.25 1.76
C ASP A 372 18.10 -27.75 0.32
N ALA A 373 17.71 -26.95 -0.68
CA ALA A 373 17.98 -27.21 -2.09
C ALA A 373 19.48 -27.38 -2.35
N HIS A 374 20.29 -26.44 -1.85
CA HIS A 374 21.74 -26.52 -1.91
C HIS A 374 22.26 -27.79 -1.23
N SER A 375 21.90 -28.03 0.03
CA SER A 375 22.36 -29.20 0.79
C SER A 375 21.98 -30.53 0.13
N LEU A 376 20.80 -30.59 -0.49
CA LEU A 376 20.28 -31.75 -1.18
C LEU A 376 21.10 -32.10 -2.43
N LEU A 377 21.55 -31.08 -3.20
CA LEU A 377 22.20 -31.29 -4.49
C LEU A 377 23.73 -31.19 -4.44
N PHE A 378 24.28 -30.23 -3.71
CA PHE A 378 25.72 -29.90 -3.73
C PHE A 378 26.59 -31.06 -3.25
N ASN A 379 26.21 -31.72 -2.16
CA ASN A 379 27.00 -32.83 -1.60
C ASN A 379 27.04 -34.05 -2.55
N PRO A 380 25.91 -34.56 -3.08
CA PRO A 380 25.92 -35.60 -4.10
C PRO A 380 26.69 -35.19 -5.36
N TYR A 381 26.46 -33.97 -5.86
CA TYR A 381 27.14 -33.44 -7.04
C TYR A 381 28.68 -33.46 -6.90
N THR A 382 29.20 -32.94 -5.79
CA THR A 382 30.65 -32.89 -5.55
C THR A 382 31.26 -34.25 -5.28
N LYS A 383 30.53 -35.17 -4.63
CA LYS A 383 30.98 -36.54 -4.38
C LYS A 383 31.18 -37.32 -5.68
N ASP A 384 30.22 -37.19 -6.59
CA ASP A 384 30.16 -38.01 -7.80
C ASP A 384 30.67 -37.29 -9.06
N LEU A 385 31.24 -36.09 -8.89
CA LEU A 385 31.74 -35.21 -9.96
C LEU A 385 32.56 -35.96 -11.03
N LYS A 386 33.49 -36.83 -10.61
CA LYS A 386 34.38 -37.58 -11.53
C LYS A 386 33.66 -38.64 -12.37
N GLN A 387 32.47 -39.07 -11.95
CA GLN A 387 31.66 -40.07 -12.64
C GLN A 387 30.71 -39.43 -13.67
N LEU A 388 30.50 -38.11 -13.60
CA LEU A 388 29.61 -37.38 -14.48
C LEU A 388 30.24 -37.13 -15.86
N THR A 389 29.39 -37.04 -16.88
CA THR A 389 29.78 -36.48 -18.17
C THR A 389 30.14 -34.99 -18.02
N LEU A 390 30.98 -34.47 -18.91
CA LEU A 390 31.31 -33.03 -18.91
C LEU A 390 30.05 -32.17 -19.02
N ASP A 391 29.11 -32.54 -19.89
CA ASP A 391 27.86 -31.78 -20.05
C ASP A 391 27.06 -31.70 -18.74
N MET A 392 26.95 -32.81 -18.01
CA MET A 392 26.23 -32.83 -16.74
C MET A 392 26.93 -32.04 -15.65
N ARG A 393 28.26 -32.12 -15.56
CA ARG A 393 29.05 -31.32 -14.61
C ARG A 393 28.79 -29.83 -14.80
N LEU A 394 28.94 -29.37 -16.03
CA LEU A 394 28.74 -27.97 -16.38
C LEU A 394 27.28 -27.54 -16.11
N LYS A 395 26.30 -28.36 -16.47
CA LYS A 395 24.87 -28.05 -16.28
C LYS A 395 24.47 -27.92 -14.81
N ILE A 396 24.79 -28.93 -13.99
CA ILE A 396 24.45 -28.91 -12.55
C ILE A 396 25.29 -27.86 -11.81
N GLY A 397 26.58 -27.76 -12.15
CA GLY A 397 27.49 -26.79 -11.58
C GLY A 397 27.07 -25.34 -11.82
N LEU A 398 26.73 -25.00 -13.06
CA LEU A 398 26.26 -23.65 -13.40
C LEU A 398 24.97 -23.30 -12.66
N ARG A 399 24.03 -24.25 -12.55
CA ARG A 399 22.79 -24.07 -11.78
C ARG A 399 23.07 -23.81 -10.30
N LEU A 400 23.96 -24.60 -9.67
CA LEU A 400 24.37 -24.37 -8.29
C LEU A 400 25.01 -22.98 -8.15
N LEU A 401 25.88 -22.57 -9.08
CA LEU A 401 26.51 -21.26 -9.04
C LEU A 401 25.49 -20.12 -9.12
N GLU A 402 24.50 -20.23 -10.00
CA GLU A 402 23.40 -19.25 -10.09
C GLU A 402 22.61 -19.16 -8.78
N TRP A 403 22.31 -20.29 -8.14
CA TRP A 403 21.62 -20.32 -6.85
C TRP A 403 22.41 -19.64 -5.74
N GLU A 404 23.72 -19.89 -5.66
CA GLU A 404 24.57 -19.29 -4.63
C GLU A 404 24.76 -17.77 -4.84
N ILE A 405 24.80 -17.31 -6.10
CA ILE A 405 24.79 -15.87 -6.43
C ILE A 405 23.50 -15.21 -5.94
N ASP A 406 22.35 -15.86 -6.16
CA ASP A 406 21.05 -15.34 -5.74
C ASP A 406 20.83 -15.37 -4.21
N ASP A 407 21.53 -16.26 -3.49
CA ASP A 407 21.49 -16.33 -2.01
C ASP A 407 22.57 -15.48 -1.31
N GLY A 408 23.62 -15.08 -2.04
CA GLY A 408 24.71 -14.28 -1.51
C GLY A 408 25.68 -15.06 -0.61
N ASP A 409 25.77 -16.39 -0.76
CA ASP A 409 26.75 -17.20 -0.02
C ASP A 409 28.12 -17.19 -0.72
N HIS A 410 28.92 -16.17 -0.42
CA HIS A 410 30.26 -15.97 -0.99
C HIS A 410 31.20 -17.18 -0.82
N PHE A 411 31.05 -17.97 0.26
CA PHE A 411 31.92 -19.12 0.48
C PHE A 411 31.62 -20.25 -0.51
N SER A 412 30.33 -20.55 -0.70
CA SER A 412 29.86 -21.56 -1.64
C SER A 412 30.13 -21.16 -3.09
N ILE A 413 29.95 -19.88 -3.44
CA ILE A 413 30.32 -19.30 -4.74
C ILE A 413 31.79 -19.58 -5.07
N ARG A 414 32.72 -19.17 -4.18
CA ARG A 414 34.17 -19.35 -4.43
C ARG A 414 34.54 -20.82 -4.64
N ARG A 415 33.95 -21.71 -3.85
CA ARG A 415 34.17 -23.16 -3.98
C ARG A 415 33.66 -23.70 -5.33
N LEU A 416 32.49 -23.26 -5.78
CA LEU A 416 31.95 -23.64 -7.08
C LEU A 416 32.79 -23.10 -8.23
N LEU A 417 33.22 -21.84 -8.18
CA LEU A 417 34.13 -21.27 -9.18
C LEU A 417 35.42 -22.11 -9.29
N GLN A 418 36.05 -22.47 -8.17
CA GLN A 418 37.25 -23.31 -8.19
C GLN A 418 37.04 -24.68 -8.85
N ILE A 419 35.85 -25.27 -8.70
CA ILE A 419 35.49 -26.55 -9.31
C ILE A 419 35.26 -26.38 -10.81
N LEU A 420 34.59 -25.31 -11.22
CA LEU A 420 34.05 -25.13 -12.57
C LEU A 420 35.03 -24.45 -13.53
N THR A 421 35.83 -23.48 -13.06
CA THR A 421 36.73 -22.69 -13.91
C THR A 421 37.61 -23.57 -14.82
N PRO A 422 38.30 -24.61 -14.34
CA PRO A 422 39.13 -25.44 -15.23
C PRO A 422 38.34 -26.07 -16.38
N GLU A 423 37.12 -26.53 -16.11
CA GLU A 423 36.29 -27.22 -17.11
C GLU A 423 35.70 -26.25 -18.14
N PHE A 424 35.37 -25.03 -17.74
CA PHE A 424 34.83 -24.01 -18.64
C PHE A 424 35.93 -23.27 -19.43
N SER A 425 37.14 -23.10 -18.86
CA SER A 425 38.28 -22.52 -19.58
C SER A 425 38.67 -23.34 -20.81
N ASP A 426 38.58 -24.67 -20.71
CA ASP A 426 38.91 -25.62 -21.79
C ASP A 426 37.85 -25.66 -22.93
N LEU A 427 36.68 -25.05 -22.74
CA LEU A 427 35.66 -25.00 -23.80
C LEU A 427 36.07 -24.03 -24.93
N PRO A 428 35.68 -24.32 -26.18
CA PRO A 428 35.82 -23.37 -27.28
C PRO A 428 35.11 -22.06 -26.98
N ASN A 429 35.69 -20.93 -27.40
CA ASN A 429 35.10 -19.61 -27.19
C ASN A 429 33.73 -19.43 -27.87
N SER A 430 33.40 -20.28 -28.86
CA SER A 430 32.08 -20.31 -29.50
C SER A 430 31.03 -21.12 -28.72
N ASP A 431 31.40 -21.80 -27.62
CA ASP A 431 30.48 -22.60 -26.83
C ASP A 431 29.61 -21.70 -25.93
N LYS A 432 28.29 -21.81 -26.08
CA LYS A 432 27.33 -21.02 -25.30
C LYS A 432 27.46 -21.24 -23.78
N ARG A 433 27.90 -22.42 -23.35
CA ARG A 433 28.08 -22.74 -21.92
C ARG A 433 29.23 -21.94 -21.32
N LYS A 434 30.30 -21.70 -22.09
CA LYS A 434 31.42 -20.85 -21.66
C LYS A 434 30.94 -19.43 -21.40
N TRP A 435 30.15 -18.88 -22.33
CA TRP A 435 29.53 -17.56 -22.15
C TRP A 435 28.66 -17.47 -20.89
N LEU A 436 27.76 -18.44 -20.68
CA LEU A 436 26.89 -18.44 -19.50
C LEU A 436 27.68 -18.51 -18.20
N PHE A 437 28.73 -19.34 -18.14
CA PHE A 437 29.62 -19.41 -16.99
C PHE A 437 30.36 -18.10 -16.76
N THR A 438 30.95 -17.49 -17.79
CA THR A 438 31.64 -16.20 -17.69
C THR A 438 30.70 -15.12 -17.13
N LYS A 439 29.44 -15.09 -17.59
CA LYS A 439 28.43 -14.17 -17.06
C LYS A 439 28.20 -14.38 -15.56
N SER A 440 28.04 -15.63 -15.13
CA SER A 440 27.83 -15.98 -13.72
C SER A 440 29.09 -15.72 -12.88
N GLN A 441 30.28 -15.96 -13.42
CA GLN A 441 31.56 -15.67 -12.78
C GLN A 441 31.72 -14.16 -12.52
N ILE A 442 31.46 -13.31 -13.51
CA ILE A 442 31.49 -11.84 -13.36
C ILE A 442 30.54 -11.38 -12.25
N ARG A 443 29.28 -11.82 -12.30
CA ARG A 443 28.28 -11.49 -11.27
C ARG A 443 28.69 -11.98 -9.88
N ALA A 444 29.30 -13.15 -9.78
CA ALA A 444 29.81 -13.71 -8.53
C ALA A 444 30.96 -12.89 -7.93
N LEU A 445 31.89 -12.44 -8.78
CA LEU A 445 33.02 -11.60 -8.39
C LEU A 445 32.52 -10.21 -7.95
N GLU A 446 31.61 -9.60 -8.70
CA GLU A 446 30.96 -8.33 -8.34
C GLU A 446 30.21 -8.39 -7.02
N ALA A 447 29.38 -9.43 -6.83
CA ALA A 447 28.65 -9.63 -5.57
C ALA A 447 29.62 -9.76 -4.39
N SER A 448 30.80 -10.35 -4.61
CA SER A 448 31.85 -10.52 -3.59
C SER A 448 32.79 -9.32 -3.48
N CYS A 449 32.53 -8.22 -4.20
CA CYS A 449 33.38 -7.03 -4.29
C CYS A 449 34.82 -7.31 -4.78
N GLU A 450 35.02 -8.39 -5.54
CA GLU A 450 36.29 -8.76 -6.19
C GLU A 450 36.38 -8.06 -7.56
N TYR A 451 36.36 -6.72 -7.52
CA TYR A 451 36.22 -5.89 -8.72
C TYR A 451 37.40 -5.99 -9.68
N LEU A 452 38.62 -6.22 -9.18
CA LEU A 452 39.79 -6.35 -10.05
C LEU A 452 39.71 -7.63 -10.87
N GLU A 453 39.40 -8.74 -10.20
CA GLU A 453 39.21 -10.05 -10.82
C GLU A 453 38.00 -10.04 -11.78
N SER A 454 36.94 -9.30 -11.42
CA SER A 454 35.79 -9.10 -12.32
C SER A 454 36.20 -8.33 -13.58
N LYS A 455 37.01 -7.26 -13.43
CA LYS A 455 37.55 -6.49 -14.56
C LYS A 455 38.34 -7.37 -15.52
N GLU A 456 39.29 -8.14 -14.98
CA GLU A 456 40.11 -9.06 -15.76
C GLU A 456 39.25 -10.08 -16.52
N ALA A 457 38.23 -10.65 -15.84
CA ALA A 457 37.29 -11.57 -16.48
C ALA A 457 36.47 -10.92 -17.60
N ILE A 458 36.03 -9.66 -17.44
CA ILE A 458 35.30 -8.91 -18.47
C ILE A 458 36.21 -8.61 -19.66
N GLU A 459 37.44 -8.14 -19.42
CA GLU A 459 38.42 -7.81 -20.45
C GLU A 459 38.80 -9.06 -21.27
N GLU A 460 39.06 -10.19 -20.61
CA GLU A 460 39.30 -11.47 -21.28
C GLU A 460 38.09 -11.89 -22.12
N ALA A 461 36.87 -11.77 -21.58
CA ALA A 461 35.64 -12.10 -22.28
C ALA A 461 35.41 -11.25 -23.54
N LEU A 462 35.78 -9.96 -23.52
CA LEU A 462 35.62 -9.05 -24.65
C LEU A 462 36.44 -9.46 -25.88
N GLU A 463 37.54 -10.19 -25.71
CA GLU A 463 38.39 -10.67 -26.80
C GLU A 463 37.66 -11.69 -27.68
N TRP A 464 36.77 -12.50 -27.08
CA TRP A 464 36.16 -13.63 -27.77
C TRP A 464 34.63 -13.65 -27.78
N ALA A 465 33.97 -12.79 -27.02
CA ALA A 465 32.52 -12.64 -27.03
C ALA A 465 31.97 -12.26 -28.41
N SER A 466 30.78 -12.76 -28.73
CA SER A 466 30.08 -12.43 -29.98
C SER A 466 29.59 -10.98 -30.01
N ALA A 467 29.24 -10.48 -31.19
CA ALA A 467 28.74 -9.10 -31.35
C ALA A 467 27.48 -8.80 -30.50
N SER A 468 26.65 -9.81 -30.22
CA SER A 468 25.47 -9.66 -29.35
C SER A 468 25.79 -9.65 -27.85
N GLU A 469 26.95 -10.16 -27.45
CA GLU A 469 27.34 -10.31 -26.04
C GLU A 469 28.19 -9.14 -25.53
N LYS A 470 29.01 -8.55 -26.42
CA LYS A 470 29.86 -7.39 -26.11
C LYS A 470 29.13 -6.19 -25.48
N PRO A 471 27.88 -5.83 -25.87
CA PRO A 471 27.16 -4.74 -25.23
C PRO A 471 26.93 -4.96 -23.74
N TRP A 472 26.66 -6.19 -23.30
CA TRP A 472 26.48 -6.50 -21.88
C TRP A 472 27.79 -6.35 -21.11
N LEU A 473 28.90 -6.91 -21.62
CA LEU A 473 30.23 -6.78 -21.00
C LEU A 473 30.67 -5.32 -20.84
N LYS A 474 30.43 -4.49 -21.85
CA LYS A 474 30.74 -3.06 -21.79
C LYS A 474 29.92 -2.35 -20.72
N ALA A 475 28.64 -2.70 -20.58
CA ALA A 475 27.78 -2.12 -19.57
C ALA A 475 28.23 -2.49 -18.15
N GLU A 476 28.57 -3.76 -17.90
CA GLU A 476 29.09 -4.19 -16.59
C GLU A 476 30.45 -3.53 -16.28
N LEU A 477 31.34 -3.42 -17.27
CA LEU A 477 32.63 -2.72 -17.10
C LEU A 477 32.42 -1.25 -16.68
N SER A 478 31.55 -0.53 -17.38
CA SER A 478 31.23 0.86 -17.04
C SER A 478 30.58 1.00 -15.66
N GLN A 479 29.67 0.09 -15.31
CA GLN A 479 29.06 0.07 -13.97
C GLN A 479 30.12 -0.15 -12.88
N MET A 480 31.07 -1.05 -13.12
CA MET A 480 32.12 -1.36 -12.17
C MET A 480 33.13 -0.20 -12.03
N GLU A 481 33.52 0.46 -13.12
CA GLU A 481 34.36 1.67 -13.09
C GLU A 481 33.67 2.79 -12.29
N LEU A 482 32.35 2.95 -12.44
CA LEU A 482 31.55 3.86 -11.63
C LEU A 482 31.57 3.50 -10.13
N LEU A 483 31.39 2.21 -9.79
CA LEU A 483 31.41 1.73 -8.39
C LEU A 483 32.77 1.91 -7.72
N GLN A 484 33.87 1.86 -8.49
CA GLN A 484 35.22 2.12 -8.00
C GLN A 484 35.60 3.60 -7.97
N GLY A 485 34.73 4.50 -8.46
CA GLY A 485 35.00 5.93 -8.54
C GLY A 485 36.04 6.31 -9.59
N ASP A 486 36.25 5.46 -10.59
CA ASP A 486 37.19 5.71 -11.69
C ASP A 486 36.46 6.43 -12.84
N PHE A 487 36.34 7.75 -12.73
CA PHE A 487 35.64 8.61 -13.70
C PHE A 487 36.47 8.94 -14.96
N SER A 488 37.54 8.18 -15.23
CA SER A 488 38.52 8.54 -16.26
C SER A 488 38.03 8.29 -17.70
N GLN A 489 37.03 7.44 -17.91
CA GLN A 489 36.54 7.08 -19.26
C GLN A 489 35.17 7.65 -19.67
N ASP A 490 34.41 8.26 -18.76
CA ASP A 490 33.09 8.86 -19.05
C ASP A 490 33.12 10.12 -19.96
N ARG A 491 34.27 10.42 -20.58
CA ARG A 491 34.43 11.59 -21.47
C ARG A 491 34.26 11.28 -22.97
N GLU A 492 34.11 10.02 -23.38
CA GLU A 492 34.01 9.68 -24.81
C GLU A 492 32.65 9.10 -25.25
N LEU A 493 31.61 9.17 -24.41
CA LEU A 493 30.22 8.88 -24.81
C LEU A 493 29.35 10.14 -24.72
N ASN A 494 29.62 11.10 -25.61
CA ASN A 494 28.68 12.14 -26.03
C ASN A 494 28.74 12.32 -27.55
#